data_AF-A0A352FPW4-F1
#
_entry.id   AF-A0A352FPW4-F1
#
_cell.length_a   1.000
_cell.length_b   1.000
_cell.length_c   1.000
_cell.angle_alpha   90.00
_cell.angle_beta   90.00
_cell.angle_gamma   90.00
#
_symmetry.space_group_name_H-M   'P 1'
#
loop_
_entity.id
_entity.type
_entity.pdbx_description
1 polymer ?
#
loop_
_entity_poly.entity_id
_entity_poly.type
_entity_poly.pdbx_seq_one_letter_code
_entity_poly.pdbx_strand_id
1 'polypeptide(L)'
;VFVLYPLIPWIGVMAVGYAFGALYQKDAQWRKRWLLIIGGIVTWLFIFIRAVDKYGEPLHWRRQKNLVFTILSFINTTKYPPSLDYLLMTIGPAIVALALFEMRAGSPPGGSIVRNFFVTFGRVPMFFYILQWFTSHTIAVVLHLIFGKPVHWLFQTPIDWFTHPPVGNGFNLIVVYLSWIGGVLLLYPLCKWFAGVKARRRDWWLSYL
;
A
#
# COMPACT_ATOMS: atom_id res chain seq x y z
N VAL A 1 -11.06 -22.41 5.72
CA VAL A 1 -10.59 -22.34 4.31
C VAL A 1 -9.66 -21.13 4.19
N PHE A 2 -8.39 -21.33 3.86
CA PHE A 2 -7.44 -20.24 3.62
C PHE A 2 -7.53 -19.83 2.16
N VAL A 3 -8.08 -18.64 1.88
CA VAL A 3 -8.21 -18.11 0.52
C VAL A 3 -7.19 -17.00 0.35
N LEU A 4 -6.05 -17.31 -0.28
CA LEU A 4 -4.98 -16.33 -0.54
C LEU A 4 -5.44 -15.17 -1.42
N TYR A 5 -6.32 -15.44 -2.39
CA TYR A 5 -6.82 -14.45 -3.35
C TYR A 5 -8.31 -14.63 -3.64
N PRO A 6 -9.19 -13.96 -2.89
CA PRO A 6 -10.62 -13.98 -3.19
C PRO A 6 -10.90 -13.10 -4.40
N LEU A 7 -11.03 -13.69 -5.58
CA LEU A 7 -11.28 -12.95 -6.82
C LEU A 7 -12.57 -12.11 -6.78
N ILE A 8 -13.64 -12.64 -6.18
CA ILE A 8 -14.99 -12.06 -6.24
C ILE A 8 -15.08 -10.66 -5.58
N PRO A 9 -14.63 -10.45 -4.32
CA PRO A 9 -14.63 -9.12 -3.71
C PRO A 9 -13.84 -8.07 -4.50
N TRP A 10 -12.70 -8.47 -5.08
CA TRP A 10 -11.85 -7.53 -5.81
C TRP A 10 -12.46 -7.07 -7.12
N ILE A 11 -13.25 -7.90 -7.81
CA ILE A 11 -13.98 -7.47 -9.02
C ILE A 11 -14.96 -6.34 -8.69
N GLY A 12 -15.71 -6.45 -7.59
CA GLY A 12 -16.62 -5.40 -7.15
C GLY A 12 -15.90 -4.08 -6.85
N VAL A 13 -14.78 -4.16 -6.12
CA VAL A 13 -13.96 -2.99 -5.80
C VAL A 13 -13.39 -2.35 -7.08
N MET A 14 -12.92 -3.15 -8.04
CA MET A 14 -12.43 -2.64 -9.32
C MET A 14 -13.53 -1.99 -10.15
N ALA A 15 -14.75 -2.57 -10.18
CA ALA A 15 -15.90 -1.99 -10.88
C ALA A 15 -16.31 -0.64 -10.27
N VAL A 16 -16.37 -0.54 -8.94
CA VAL A 16 -16.61 0.72 -8.24
C VAL A 16 -15.50 1.74 -8.55
N GLY A 17 -14.24 1.30 -8.56
CA GLY A 17 -13.10 2.14 -8.94
C GLY A 17 -13.20 2.67 -10.38
N TYR A 18 -13.67 1.84 -11.32
CA TYR A 18 -13.90 2.25 -12.70
C TYR A 18 -15.01 3.31 -12.79
N ALA A 19 -16.15 3.08 -12.12
CA ALA A 19 -17.24 4.05 -12.07
C ALA A 19 -16.80 5.37 -11.39
N PHE A 20 -15.98 5.28 -10.34
CA PHE A 20 -15.38 6.42 -9.66
C PHE A 20 -14.51 7.26 -10.59
N GLY A 21 -13.88 6.64 -11.60
CA GLY A 21 -13.14 7.33 -12.66
C GLY A 21 -13.98 8.38 -13.42
N ALA A 22 -15.31 8.21 -13.51
CA ALA A 22 -16.19 9.19 -14.13
C ALA A 22 -16.20 10.55 -13.39
N LEU A 23 -15.90 10.58 -12.08
CA LEU A 23 -15.76 11.82 -11.32
C LEU A 23 -14.59 12.67 -11.81
N TYR A 24 -13.57 12.05 -12.42
CA TYR A 24 -12.43 12.76 -12.99
C TYR A 24 -12.72 13.45 -14.33
N GLN A 25 -13.89 13.21 -14.92
CA GLN A 25 -14.36 13.95 -16.10
C GLN A 25 -15.05 15.27 -15.73
N LYS A 26 -15.35 15.50 -14.44
CA LYS A 26 -15.97 16.73 -13.94
C LYS A 26 -14.94 17.81 -13.60
N ASP A 27 -15.42 19.04 -13.45
CA ASP A 27 -14.58 20.19 -13.05
C ASP A 27 -13.84 19.95 -11.75
N ALA A 28 -12.61 20.48 -11.65
CA ALA A 28 -11.72 20.26 -10.51
C ALA A 28 -12.33 20.68 -9.16
N GLN A 29 -13.05 21.82 -9.13
CA GLN A 29 -13.71 22.29 -7.91
C GLN A 29 -14.83 21.34 -7.46
N TRP A 30 -15.65 20.89 -8.42
CA TRP A 30 -16.74 19.95 -8.15
C TRP A 30 -16.18 18.60 -7.69
N ARG A 31 -15.22 18.04 -8.44
CA ARG A 31 -14.55 16.79 -8.12
C ARG A 31 -13.98 16.81 -6.71
N LYS A 32 -13.21 17.84 -6.36
CA LYS A 32 -12.59 17.97 -5.04
C LYS A 32 -13.62 17.89 -3.91
N ARG A 33 -14.72 18.64 -4.02
CA ARG A 33 -15.78 18.65 -3.00
C ARG A 33 -16.34 17.25 -2.79
N TRP A 34 -16.63 16.54 -3.89
CA TRP A 34 -17.18 15.19 -3.82
C TRP A 34 -16.18 14.15 -3.34
N LEU A 35 -14.90 14.27 -3.70
CA LEU A 35 -13.85 13.40 -3.15
C LEU A 35 -13.77 13.54 -1.62
N LEU A 36 -13.78 14.77 -1.09
CA LEU A 36 -13.77 14.98 0.37
C LEU A 36 -15.03 14.44 1.05
N ILE A 37 -16.20 14.62 0.44
CA ILE A 37 -17.46 14.11 0.98
C ILE A 37 -17.47 12.58 0.97
N ILE A 38 -17.17 11.95 -0.17
CA ILE A 38 -17.17 10.49 -0.32
C ILE A 38 -16.12 9.87 0.61
N GLY A 39 -14.88 10.36 0.57
CA GLY A 39 -13.81 9.86 1.42
C GLY A 39 -14.11 10.05 2.90
N GLY A 40 -14.70 11.19 3.27
CA GLY A 40 -15.14 11.47 4.65
C GLY A 40 -16.25 10.53 5.11
N ILE A 41 -17.29 10.32 4.29
CA ILE A 41 -18.40 9.41 4.60
C ILE A 41 -17.88 7.96 4.74
N VAL A 42 -17.05 7.51 3.81
CA VAL A 42 -16.46 6.15 3.84
C VAL A 42 -15.59 5.94 5.08
N THR A 43 -14.77 6.94 5.43
CA THR A 43 -13.93 6.89 6.65
C THR A 43 -14.78 6.91 7.92
N TRP A 44 -15.83 7.73 7.95
CA TRP A 44 -16.76 7.78 9.08
C TRP A 44 -17.54 6.47 9.24
N LEU A 45 -18.00 5.88 8.13
CA LEU A 45 -18.65 4.57 8.10
C LEU A 45 -17.74 3.49 8.69
N PHE A 46 -16.44 3.49 8.35
CA PHE A 46 -15.47 2.60 8.99
C PHE A 46 -15.48 2.77 10.51
N ILE A 47 -15.31 4.01 11.02
CA ILE A 47 -15.26 4.26 12.46
C ILE A 47 -16.55 3.81 13.14
N PHE A 48 -17.71 4.11 12.54
CA PHE A 48 -19.02 3.78 13.09
C PHE A 48 -19.25 2.26 13.14
N ILE A 49 -19.09 1.57 12.00
CA ILE A 49 -19.30 0.12 11.90
C ILE A 49 -18.31 -0.60 12.83
N ARG A 50 -17.05 -0.19 12.82
CA ARG A 50 -16.01 -0.79 13.65
C ARG A 50 -16.24 -0.55 15.14
N ALA A 51 -16.78 0.60 15.54
CA ALA A 51 -17.12 0.87 16.94
C ALA A 51 -18.31 0.02 17.43
N VAL A 52 -19.28 -0.27 16.57
CA VAL A 52 -20.41 -1.17 16.89
C VAL A 52 -19.96 -2.63 16.97
N ASP A 53 -18.95 -3.02 16.19
CA ASP A 53 -18.28 -4.33 16.23
C ASP A 53 -19.21 -5.54 16.04
N LYS A 54 -20.29 -5.37 15.26
CA LYS A 54 -21.26 -6.44 14.94
C LYS A 54 -21.22 -6.93 13.50
N TYR A 55 -20.75 -6.09 12.58
CA TYR A 55 -20.78 -6.34 11.14
C TYR A 55 -19.51 -5.78 10.50
N GLY A 56 -19.14 -6.28 9.33
CA GLY A 56 -18.08 -5.72 8.50
C GLY A 56 -16.68 -6.31 8.72
N GLU A 57 -16.39 -6.83 9.91
CA GLU A 57 -15.12 -7.47 10.27
C GLU A 57 -15.34 -8.77 11.07
N PRO A 58 -14.73 -9.91 10.67
CA PRO A 58 -14.81 -11.15 11.45
C PRO A 58 -14.03 -11.10 12.77
N LEU A 59 -12.96 -10.30 12.85
CA LEU A 59 -12.14 -10.17 14.07
C LEU A 59 -12.62 -9.01 14.94
N HIS A 60 -13.36 -9.36 15.99
CA HIS A 60 -13.77 -8.42 17.05
C HIS A 60 -12.58 -7.71 17.68
N TRP A 61 -12.65 -6.38 17.78
CA TRP A 61 -11.63 -5.63 18.51
C TRP A 61 -11.83 -5.80 20.02
N ARG A 62 -10.74 -5.72 20.79
CA ARG A 62 -10.79 -5.87 22.25
C ARG A 62 -9.90 -4.83 22.92
N ARG A 63 -10.25 -4.44 24.14
CA ARG A 63 -9.34 -3.68 25.00
C ARG A 63 -8.09 -4.51 25.26
N GLN A 64 -6.95 -3.91 25.01
CA GLN A 64 -5.64 -4.52 25.21
C GLN A 64 -4.95 -3.90 26.43
N LYS A 65 -3.74 -4.38 26.74
CA LYS A 65 -2.92 -3.95 27.89
C LYS A 65 -2.68 -2.44 28.02
N ASN A 66 -2.75 -1.69 26.92
CA ASN A 66 -2.67 -0.23 26.95
C ASN A 66 -3.47 0.38 25.78
N LEU A 67 -3.57 1.72 25.78
CA LEU A 67 -4.31 2.46 24.75
C LEU A 67 -3.78 2.20 23.34
N VAL A 68 -2.45 2.17 23.16
CA VAL A 68 -1.82 1.94 21.85
C VAL A 68 -2.20 0.57 21.29
N PHE A 69 -2.09 -0.50 22.07
CA PHE A 69 -2.49 -1.84 21.64
C PHE A 69 -4.00 -1.92 21.41
N THR A 70 -4.81 -1.15 22.13
CA THR A 70 -6.27 -1.09 21.89
C THR A 70 -6.58 -0.42 20.56
N ILE A 71 -5.89 0.68 20.23
CA ILE A 71 -6.01 1.33 18.91
C ILE A 71 -5.52 0.38 17.80
N LEU A 72 -4.39 -0.32 18.02
CA LEU A 72 -3.90 -1.33 17.08
C LEU A 72 -4.93 -2.46 16.89
N SER A 73 -5.58 -2.91 17.96
CA SER A 73 -6.66 -3.89 17.87
C SER A 73 -7.87 -3.36 17.11
N PHE A 74 -8.19 -2.07 17.23
CA PHE A 74 -9.29 -1.42 16.51
C PHE A 74 -9.02 -1.39 15.00
N ILE A 75 -7.81 -1.03 14.58
CA ILE A 75 -7.43 -0.96 13.15
C ILE A 75 -6.99 -2.31 12.56
N ASN A 76 -6.90 -3.36 13.38
CA ASN A 76 -6.54 -4.71 12.93
C ASN A 76 -7.74 -5.36 12.22
N THR A 77 -7.86 -5.11 10.93
CA THR A 77 -8.92 -5.61 10.04
C THR A 77 -8.40 -6.69 9.10
N THR A 78 -9.27 -7.60 8.69
CA THR A 78 -8.91 -8.76 7.87
C THR A 78 -8.76 -8.37 6.40
N LYS A 79 -7.54 -8.53 5.88
CA LYS A 79 -7.21 -8.25 4.48
C LYS A 79 -7.56 -9.39 3.51
N TYR A 80 -7.46 -10.64 3.98
CA TYR A 80 -7.63 -11.84 3.14
C TYR A 80 -8.57 -12.86 3.82
N PRO A 81 -9.83 -13.01 3.34
CA PRO A 81 -10.48 -12.18 2.34
C PRO A 81 -10.75 -10.75 2.82
N PRO A 82 -10.86 -9.74 1.92
CA PRO A 82 -10.99 -8.36 2.35
C PRO A 82 -12.33 -8.18 3.06
N SER A 83 -12.26 -7.76 4.32
CA SER A 83 -13.43 -7.38 5.09
C SER A 83 -13.97 -6.03 4.63
N LEU A 84 -15.23 -5.73 4.92
CA LEU A 84 -15.82 -4.43 4.59
C LEU A 84 -15.05 -3.33 5.34
N ASP A 85 -14.73 -3.56 6.61
CA ASP A 85 -14.01 -2.60 7.43
C ASP A 85 -12.60 -2.34 6.88
N TYR A 86 -11.90 -3.38 6.40
CA TYR A 86 -10.61 -3.22 5.73
C TYR A 86 -10.73 -2.34 4.48
N LEU A 87 -11.77 -2.53 3.67
CA LEU A 87 -12.01 -1.72 2.47
C LEU A 87 -12.34 -0.27 2.83
N LEU A 88 -13.25 -0.02 3.78
CA LEU A 88 -13.62 1.33 4.21
C LEU A 88 -12.43 2.08 4.84
N MET A 89 -11.67 1.39 5.70
CA MET A 89 -10.48 1.93 6.36
C MET A 89 -9.39 2.35 5.38
N THR A 90 -9.25 1.64 4.25
CA THR A 90 -8.18 1.92 3.27
C THR A 90 -8.64 2.86 2.15
N ILE A 91 -9.84 2.66 1.60
CA ILE A 91 -10.37 3.43 0.48
C ILE A 91 -10.78 4.84 0.91
N GLY A 92 -11.41 5.01 2.07
CA GLY A 92 -11.89 6.31 2.55
C GLY A 92 -10.78 7.35 2.66
N PRO A 93 -9.73 7.10 3.47
CA PRO A 93 -8.58 7.99 3.58
C PRO A 93 -7.82 8.17 2.26
N ALA A 94 -7.74 7.13 1.41
CA ALA A 94 -7.11 7.24 0.10
C ALA A 94 -7.85 8.24 -0.81
N ILE A 95 -9.18 8.23 -0.83
CA ILE A 95 -10.00 9.19 -1.58
C ILE A 95 -9.80 10.62 -1.04
N VAL A 96 -9.74 10.80 0.29
CA VAL A 96 -9.42 12.10 0.90
C VAL A 96 -8.03 12.57 0.48
N ALA A 97 -7.03 11.68 0.50
CA ALA A 97 -5.67 11.99 0.08
C ALA A 97 -5.61 12.42 -1.40
N LEU A 98 -6.39 11.80 -2.29
CA LEU A 98 -6.50 12.24 -3.69
C LEU A 98 -6.96 13.70 -3.80
N ALA A 99 -7.99 14.09 -3.04
CA ALA A 99 -8.48 15.47 -3.02
C ALA A 99 -7.41 16.46 -2.52
N LEU A 100 -6.64 16.07 -1.50
CA LEU A 100 -5.58 16.90 -0.91
C LEU A 100 -4.37 17.04 -1.84
N PHE A 101 -3.98 15.99 -2.56
CA PHE A 101 -2.87 16.05 -3.52
C PHE A 101 -3.22 16.90 -4.75
N GLU A 102 -4.49 16.94 -5.14
CA GLU A 102 -4.97 17.82 -6.20
C GLU A 102 -4.80 19.31 -5.83
N MET A 103 -4.97 19.69 -4.55
CA MET A 103 -4.82 21.07 -4.08
C MET A 103 -3.43 21.68 -4.35
N ARG A 104 -2.39 20.86 -4.46
CA ARG A 104 -1.01 21.31 -4.68
C ARG A 104 -0.59 21.32 -6.14
N ALA A 105 -1.49 20.96 -7.06
CA ALA A 105 -1.21 20.96 -8.49
C ALA A 105 -1.20 22.37 -9.10
N GLY A 106 -1.83 23.36 -8.46
CA GLY A 106 -1.87 24.77 -8.88
C GLY A 106 -0.76 25.67 -8.30
N SER A 107 0.24 25.12 -7.61
CA SER A 107 1.41 25.86 -7.09
C SER A 107 2.57 25.88 -8.13
N PRO A 108 3.53 26.84 -8.05
CA PRO A 108 4.37 27.28 -9.17
C PRO A 108 5.23 26.17 -9.81
N PRO A 109 5.85 26.42 -11.00
CA PRO A 109 6.54 25.44 -11.86
C PRO A 109 7.87 24.87 -11.29
N GLY A 110 7.95 24.72 -9.98
CA GLY A 110 8.95 23.95 -9.25
C GLY A 110 8.23 23.16 -8.15
N GLY A 111 7.52 22.10 -8.54
CA GLY A 111 6.78 21.26 -7.59
C GLY A 111 7.67 20.76 -6.45
N SER A 112 7.12 20.69 -5.23
CA SER A 112 7.84 20.19 -4.04
C SER A 112 8.56 18.86 -4.36
N ILE A 113 9.81 18.73 -3.94
CA ILE A 113 10.65 17.52 -4.10
C ILE A 113 9.87 16.26 -3.70
N VAL A 114 9.06 16.36 -2.66
CA VAL A 114 8.19 15.29 -2.15
C VAL A 114 7.13 14.88 -3.19
N ARG A 115 6.49 15.84 -3.86
CA ARG A 115 5.53 15.53 -4.94
C ARG A 115 6.22 14.80 -6.09
N ASN A 116 7.37 15.30 -6.53
CA ASN A 116 8.12 14.68 -7.63
C ASN A 116 8.57 13.26 -7.28
N PHE A 117 8.95 13.03 -6.01
CA PHE A 117 9.28 11.71 -5.49
C PHE A 117 8.11 10.74 -5.64
N PHE A 118 6.93 11.06 -5.09
CA PHE A 118 5.75 10.20 -5.18
C PHE A 118 5.22 10.02 -6.61
N VAL A 119 5.21 11.10 -7.42
CA VAL A 119 4.78 11.03 -8.83
C VAL A 119 5.70 10.12 -9.66
N THR A 120 7.00 10.07 -9.35
CA THR A 120 7.93 9.20 -10.07
C THR A 120 7.55 7.73 -9.90
N PHE A 121 7.26 7.28 -8.68
CA PHE A 121 6.78 5.91 -8.46
C PHE A 121 5.42 5.66 -9.13
N GLY A 122 4.50 6.63 -9.06
CA GLY A 122 3.19 6.53 -9.69
C GLY A 122 3.22 6.42 -11.22
N ARG A 123 4.29 6.88 -11.89
CA ARG A 123 4.45 6.75 -13.35
C ARG A 123 4.89 5.36 -13.79
N VAL A 124 5.56 4.62 -12.92
CA VAL A 124 6.16 3.30 -13.21
C VAL A 124 5.85 2.30 -12.09
N PRO A 125 4.56 2.14 -11.69
CA PRO A 125 4.20 1.38 -10.50
C PRO A 125 4.50 -0.12 -10.67
N MET A 126 4.36 -0.67 -11.88
CA MET A 126 4.65 -2.07 -12.16
C MET A 126 6.16 -2.36 -12.12
N PHE A 127 6.97 -1.47 -12.69
CA PHE A 127 8.43 -1.53 -12.57
C PHE A 127 8.89 -1.54 -11.09
N PHE A 128 8.36 -0.62 -10.27
CA PHE A 128 8.64 -0.62 -8.83
C PHE A 128 8.16 -1.90 -8.15
N TYR A 129 6.93 -2.34 -8.45
CA TYR A 129 6.33 -3.53 -7.85
C TYR A 129 7.17 -4.80 -8.07
N ILE A 130 7.79 -4.96 -9.24
CA ILE A 130 8.67 -6.09 -9.54
C ILE A 130 10.00 -5.95 -8.80
N LEU A 131 10.66 -4.79 -8.93
CA LEU A 131 12.00 -4.59 -8.39
C LEU A 131 12.08 -4.58 -6.87
N GLN A 132 11.02 -4.16 -6.17
CA GLN A 132 11.00 -4.16 -4.70
C GLN A 132 11.17 -5.56 -4.11
N TRP A 133 10.69 -6.62 -4.78
CA TRP A 133 10.86 -8.00 -4.30
C TRP A 133 12.33 -8.41 -4.34
N PHE A 134 12.99 -8.20 -5.48
CA PHE A 134 14.41 -8.47 -5.64
C PHE A 134 15.24 -7.65 -4.66
N THR A 135 14.96 -6.35 -4.55
CA THR A 135 15.68 -5.44 -3.66
C THR A 135 15.53 -5.86 -2.20
N SER A 136 14.31 -6.13 -1.74
CA SER A 136 14.05 -6.55 -0.37
C SER A 136 14.69 -7.90 -0.06
N HIS A 137 14.66 -8.83 -1.01
CA HIS A 137 15.29 -10.14 -0.87
C HIS A 137 16.82 -10.03 -0.82
N THR A 138 17.44 -9.22 -1.68
CA THR A 138 18.89 -8.95 -1.63
C THR A 138 19.30 -8.32 -0.30
N ILE A 139 18.55 -7.33 0.18
CA ILE A 139 18.81 -6.71 1.50
C ILE A 139 18.71 -7.76 2.61
N ALA A 140 17.69 -8.62 2.58
CA ALA A 140 17.54 -9.70 3.56
C ALA A 140 18.73 -10.67 3.55
N VAL A 141 19.19 -11.09 2.37
CA VAL A 141 20.36 -11.97 2.22
C VAL A 141 21.62 -11.29 2.77
N VAL A 142 21.89 -10.04 2.41
CA VAL A 142 23.05 -9.29 2.89
C VAL A 142 23.02 -9.14 4.41
N LEU A 143 21.87 -8.77 4.99
CA LEU A 143 21.74 -8.67 6.45
C LEU A 143 21.93 -10.03 7.13
N HIS A 144 21.40 -11.12 6.57
CA HIS A 144 21.61 -12.45 7.14
C HIS A 144 23.09 -12.86 7.10
N LEU A 145 23.81 -12.53 6.03
CA LEU A 145 25.25 -12.78 5.94
C LEU A 145 26.05 -11.97 6.97
N ILE A 146 25.77 -10.67 7.10
CA ILE A 146 26.48 -9.78 8.04
C ILE A 146 26.26 -10.21 9.50
N PHE A 147 25.03 -10.58 9.84
CA PHE A 147 24.65 -10.93 11.22
C PHE A 147 24.71 -12.43 11.50
N GLY A 148 25.28 -13.25 10.60
CA GLY A 148 25.46 -14.69 10.79
C GLY A 148 24.15 -15.49 10.94
N LYS A 149 23.06 -15.00 10.34
CA LYS A 149 21.74 -15.67 10.37
C LYS A 149 21.62 -16.69 9.23
N PRO A 150 20.76 -17.71 9.36
CA PRO A 150 20.58 -18.72 8.32
C PRO A 150 20.10 -18.08 7.00
N VAL A 151 20.95 -18.15 5.97
CA VAL A 151 20.66 -17.64 4.62
C VAL A 151 19.86 -18.64 3.80
N HIS A 152 20.10 -19.95 3.98
CA HIS A 152 19.41 -21.01 3.24
C HIS A 152 17.88 -20.92 3.39
N TRP A 153 17.41 -20.44 4.53
CA TRP A 153 15.99 -20.23 4.82
C TRP A 153 15.31 -19.24 3.86
N LEU A 154 16.04 -18.21 3.44
CA LEU A 154 15.50 -17.17 2.56
C LEU A 154 15.13 -17.73 1.18
N PHE A 155 15.75 -18.84 0.76
CA PHE A 155 15.51 -19.49 -0.53
C PHE A 155 14.47 -20.62 -0.47
N GLN A 156 13.82 -20.82 0.68
CA GLN A 156 12.73 -21.79 0.83
C GLN A 156 11.42 -21.27 0.23
N THR A 157 10.39 -22.12 0.22
CA THR A 157 9.09 -21.74 -0.37
C THR A 157 8.38 -20.69 0.49
N PRO A 158 7.48 -19.88 -0.10
CA PRO A 158 6.68 -18.93 0.67
C PRO A 158 5.85 -19.57 1.79
N ILE A 159 5.48 -20.85 1.68
CA ILE A 159 4.76 -21.58 2.73
C ILE A 159 5.67 -21.81 3.92
N ASP A 160 6.90 -22.28 3.66
CA ASP A 160 7.88 -22.58 4.69
C ASP A 160 8.18 -21.32 5.53
N TRP A 161 8.31 -20.16 4.89
CA TRP A 161 8.54 -18.87 5.55
C TRP A 161 7.57 -18.58 6.70
N PHE A 162 6.33 -19.09 6.64
CA PHE A 162 5.30 -18.88 7.67
C PHE A 162 5.12 -20.04 8.64
N THR A 163 5.58 -21.25 8.32
CA THR A 163 5.31 -22.47 9.10
C THR A 163 6.49 -22.94 9.95
N HIS A 164 7.73 -22.77 9.48
CA HIS A 164 8.91 -23.32 10.15
C HIS A 164 10.11 -22.34 10.28
N PRO A 165 9.91 -21.10 10.77
CA PRO A 165 11.00 -20.15 10.87
C PRO A 165 12.13 -20.67 11.81
N PRO A 166 13.40 -20.59 11.40
CA PRO A 166 14.53 -20.91 12.27
C PRO A 166 14.51 -20.10 13.56
N VAL A 167 15.00 -20.68 14.65
CA VAL A 167 15.08 -20.00 15.95
C VAL A 167 15.97 -18.76 15.84
N GLY A 168 15.47 -17.60 16.27
CA GLY A 168 16.18 -16.32 16.16
C GLY A 168 16.17 -15.71 14.75
N ASN A 169 15.31 -16.20 13.85
CA ASN A 169 15.12 -15.62 12.53
C ASN A 169 14.37 -14.26 12.59
N GLY A 170 14.73 -13.34 11.68
CA GLY A 170 14.17 -12.00 11.60
C GLY A 170 14.96 -10.94 12.37
N PHE A 171 14.56 -9.68 12.18
CA PHE A 171 15.15 -8.52 12.83
C PHE A 171 14.08 -7.74 13.59
N ASN A 172 14.50 -6.86 14.49
CA ASN A 172 13.58 -5.94 15.16
C ASN A 172 12.95 -4.96 14.15
N LEU A 173 11.85 -4.33 14.55
CA LEU A 173 11.10 -3.41 13.69
C LEU A 173 11.94 -2.25 13.14
N ILE A 174 12.91 -1.76 13.92
CA ILE A 174 13.76 -0.64 13.49
C ILE A 174 14.59 -1.04 12.28
N VAL A 175 15.27 -2.19 12.33
CA VAL A 175 16.06 -2.70 11.20
C VAL A 175 15.18 -2.96 9.99
N VAL A 176 13.98 -3.51 10.19
CA VAL A 176 13.01 -3.74 9.10
C VAL A 176 12.60 -2.41 8.44
N TYR A 177 12.25 -1.38 9.23
CA TYR A 177 11.88 -0.08 8.70
C TYR A 177 13.05 0.62 8.00
N LEU A 178 14.26 0.56 8.55
CA LEU A 178 15.46 1.12 7.91
C LEU A 178 15.78 0.41 6.59
N SER A 179 15.65 -0.92 6.55
CA SER A 179 15.83 -1.72 5.33
C SER A 179 14.80 -1.36 4.27
N TRP A 180 13.54 -1.18 4.68
CA TRP A 180 12.47 -0.77 3.78
C TRP A 180 12.71 0.65 3.22
N ILE A 181 13.05 1.62 4.06
CA ILE A 181 13.38 2.99 3.62
C ILE A 181 14.58 2.95 2.66
N GLY A 182 15.64 2.22 3.01
CA GLY A 182 16.83 2.05 2.18
C GLY A 182 16.49 1.45 0.80
N GLY A 183 15.66 0.40 0.77
CA GLY A 183 15.18 -0.21 -0.48
C GLY A 183 14.39 0.76 -1.35
N VAL A 184 13.46 1.52 -0.77
CA VAL A 184 12.68 2.54 -1.50
C VAL A 184 13.59 3.64 -2.07
N LEU A 185 14.55 4.13 -1.29
CA LEU A 185 15.50 5.16 -1.73
C LEU A 185 16.43 4.64 -2.83
N LEU A 186 16.86 3.39 -2.76
CA LEU A 186 17.68 2.74 -3.78
C LEU A 186 16.94 2.58 -5.11
N LEU A 187 15.63 2.29 -5.05
CA LEU A 187 14.79 2.14 -6.23
C LEU A 187 14.40 3.47 -6.88
N TYR A 188 14.39 4.56 -6.14
CA TYR A 188 14.02 5.87 -6.66
C TYR A 188 14.78 6.30 -7.93
N PRO A 189 16.14 6.27 -8.01
CA PRO A 189 16.86 6.64 -9.23
C PRO A 189 16.54 5.72 -10.41
N LEU A 190 16.31 4.42 -10.16
CA LEU A 190 15.92 3.45 -11.19
C LEU A 190 14.53 3.77 -11.74
N CYS A 191 13.55 4.03 -10.87
CA CYS A 191 12.21 4.44 -11.26
C CYS A 191 12.23 5.77 -12.02
N LYS A 192 13.06 6.73 -11.60
CA LYS A 192 13.22 8.02 -12.29
C LYS A 192 13.78 7.85 -13.70
N TRP A 193 14.81 7.02 -13.85
CA TRP A 193 15.38 6.70 -15.16
C TRP A 193 14.34 6.03 -16.07
N PHE A 194 13.66 5.00 -15.57
CA PHE A 194 12.68 4.25 -16.34
C PHE A 194 11.47 5.10 -16.76
N ALA A 195 11.01 6.00 -15.88
CA ALA A 195 9.98 6.98 -16.22
C ALA A 195 10.42 7.90 -17.38
N GLY A 196 11.70 8.27 -17.44
CA GLY A 196 12.28 9.03 -18.56
C GLY A 196 12.43 8.22 -19.85
N VAL A 197 12.61 6.89 -19.76
CA VAL A 197 12.62 6.00 -20.93
C VAL A 197 11.22 5.86 -21.50
N LYS A 198 10.23 5.59 -20.63
CA LYS A 198 8.80 5.50 -21.00
C LYS A 198 8.25 6.79 -21.60
N ALA A 199 8.77 7.95 -21.20
CA ALA A 199 8.41 9.23 -21.81
C ALA A 199 8.97 9.43 -23.23
N ARG A 200 10.09 8.77 -23.57
CA ARG A 200 10.81 8.92 -24.84
C ARG A 200 10.50 7.83 -25.87
N ARG A 201 10.01 6.67 -25.43
CA ARG A 201 9.73 5.50 -26.28
C ARG A 201 8.29 5.05 -26.14
N ARG A 202 7.71 4.51 -27.22
CA ARG A 202 6.33 4.02 -27.30
C ARG A 202 6.24 2.52 -27.61
N ASP A 203 7.23 1.76 -27.16
CA ASP A 203 7.26 0.31 -27.36
C ASP A 203 6.11 -0.37 -26.60
N TRP A 204 5.52 -1.43 -27.17
CA TRP A 204 4.30 -2.07 -26.66
C TRP A 204 4.42 -2.55 -25.20
N TRP A 205 5.61 -3.00 -24.78
CA TRP A 205 5.87 -3.50 -23.44
C TRP A 205 6.02 -2.37 -22.39
N LEU A 206 6.33 -1.14 -22.81
CA LEU A 206 6.45 0.02 -21.93
C LEU A 206 5.10 0.54 -21.43
N SER A 207 4.00 0.20 -22.11
CA SER A 207 2.66 0.56 -21.65
C SER A 207 2.29 -0.17 -20.35
N TYR A 208 2.80 -1.39 -20.17
CA TYR A 208 2.47 -2.26 -19.03
C TYR A 208 3.45 -2.14 -17.85
N LEU A 209 4.71 -1.78 -18.10
CA LEU A 209 5.75 -1.60 -17.07
C LEU A 209 5.91 -0.13 -16.64
#